data_AF-A0AAD9UDJ3-F1
#
_entry.id   AF-A0AAD9UDJ3-F1
#
_cell.length_a   1.000
_cell.length_b   1.000
_cell.length_c   1.000
_cell.angle_alpha   90.00
_cell.angle_beta   90.00
_cell.angle_gamma   90.00
#
_symmetry.space_group_name_H-M   'P 1'
#
loop_
_entity.id
_entity.type
_entity.pdbx_description
1 polymer ?
#
loop_
_entity_poly.entity_id
_entity_poly.type
_entity_poly.pdbx_seq_one_letter_code
_entity_poly.pdbx_strand_id
1 'polypeptide(L)'
;MEVTPRMRSAIVITVLFLLCITDVALGLRGLILCPAGCRCSRLQTGVSTDCRAVGLSSVPIRYIDPDTTHLDLRRNSIRLVREDTFFGLTNLSTLLLDDNRVSDIEPHAFRGLASIVRLSLRRNRVEVLRTDALSGVAGDESACASASASRRNCIIDLRYNDIAAVERNAFAWVRRLSVLLGSGSDDLTIEAYAFYGVRDVPRVEIRDVPSLTLKPRIFTNAENVGAVVVSGTSVPVLRRFTFEGLKNVHRVEFTDCHLGDVQPFAFSGIHYAASPEVTWDATRVTLARSSGSLPSYTIVAATTPEPEFPAGGLVNISECRVDVIPTDAFRDTNLANVVVVDSVVSLVDALAFRGMSRLRVLVFSRSRIGALSGQCFGALAHLRQLLLYDTLVDEIPPYAFKDSEDIRLLSIVIPRNSSLVLRSLAFAQLIETKEFRITGSPHTRLTIEVDAFQSMFGVTDFRIANVTLPVVARNTFRGLGKVTHFRLHNCRVTHIEEAAFGVSYGLGAIDTLDMSIGNALPCNCVTATRMREFERTFSRYTVHCTEVDGRRRPITADDYSADTCQTPSAAVTLLSATATTIVVCLSVVFCYIPTAS
;
A
#
# COMPACT_ATOMS: atom_id res chain seq x y z
N MET A 1 62.40 -61.05 -11.64
CA MET A 1 62.99 -59.80 -12.17
C MET A 1 63.70 -59.10 -11.03
N GLU A 2 65.02 -59.23 -10.96
CA GLU A 2 65.84 -58.51 -10.00
C GLU A 2 65.81 -57.02 -10.33
N VAL A 3 65.28 -56.22 -9.41
CA VAL A 3 65.32 -54.77 -9.52
C VAL A 3 66.77 -54.34 -9.37
N THR A 4 67.40 -53.95 -10.49
CA THR A 4 68.78 -53.48 -10.51
C THR A 4 68.95 -52.27 -9.58
N PRO A 5 70.14 -52.06 -8.97
CA PRO A 5 70.36 -50.98 -8.01
C PRO A 5 70.05 -49.58 -8.57
N ARG A 6 70.16 -49.38 -9.90
CA ARG A 6 69.78 -48.13 -10.58
C ARG A 6 68.27 -47.83 -10.55
N MET A 7 67.41 -48.85 -10.62
CA MET A 7 65.94 -48.68 -10.52
C MET A 7 65.50 -48.31 -9.10
N ARG A 8 66.17 -48.85 -8.07
CA ARG A 8 65.87 -48.49 -6.66
C ARG A 8 66.18 -47.01 -6.40
N SER A 9 67.29 -46.49 -6.91
CA SER A 9 67.60 -45.06 -6.82
C SER A 9 66.60 -44.17 -7.56
N ALA A 10 66.14 -44.55 -8.75
CA ALA A 10 65.17 -43.77 -9.51
C ALA A 10 63.79 -43.67 -8.80
N ILE A 11 63.32 -44.77 -8.21
CA ILE A 11 62.06 -44.79 -7.45
C ILE A 11 62.19 -43.95 -6.18
N VAL A 12 63.30 -44.08 -5.45
CA VAL A 12 63.57 -43.27 -4.25
C VAL A 12 63.64 -41.78 -4.59
N ILE A 13 64.29 -41.39 -5.69
CA ILE A 13 64.34 -39.99 -6.14
C ILE A 13 62.95 -39.47 -6.51
N THR A 14 62.13 -40.28 -7.20
CA THR A 14 60.77 -39.87 -7.61
C THR A 14 59.85 -39.72 -6.40
N VAL A 15 59.94 -40.62 -5.42
CA VAL A 15 59.18 -40.55 -4.16
C VAL A 15 59.65 -39.36 -3.32
N LEU A 16 60.95 -39.10 -3.22
CA LEU A 16 61.50 -37.93 -2.53
C LEU A 16 61.10 -36.62 -3.23
N PHE A 17 61.04 -36.59 -4.56
CA PHE A 17 60.58 -35.43 -5.32
C PHE A 17 59.08 -35.18 -5.14
N LEU A 18 58.25 -36.23 -5.13
CA LEU A 18 56.82 -36.13 -4.83
C LEU A 18 56.56 -35.72 -3.37
N LEU A 19 57.30 -36.27 -2.41
CA LEU A 19 57.25 -35.86 -1.00
C LEU A 19 57.70 -34.40 -0.84
N CYS A 20 58.73 -33.97 -1.57
CA CYS A 20 59.20 -32.59 -1.58
C CYS A 20 58.16 -31.66 -2.24
N ILE A 21 57.48 -32.06 -3.31
CA ILE A 21 56.37 -31.29 -3.89
C ILE A 21 55.21 -31.18 -2.90
N THR A 22 54.87 -32.25 -2.17
CA THR A 22 53.83 -32.19 -1.14
C THR A 22 54.26 -31.35 0.06
N ASP A 23 55.50 -31.41 0.51
CA ASP A 23 56.03 -30.58 1.60
C ASP A 23 56.16 -29.11 1.20
N VAL A 24 56.56 -28.82 -0.05
CA VAL A 24 56.56 -27.46 -0.61
C VAL A 24 55.12 -26.96 -0.79
N ALA A 25 54.18 -27.81 -1.24
CA ALA A 25 52.76 -27.45 -1.32
C ALA A 25 52.14 -27.24 0.08
N LEU A 26 52.53 -28.02 1.10
CA LEU A 26 52.14 -27.81 2.49
C LEU A 26 52.80 -26.57 3.10
N GLY A 27 54.05 -26.25 2.74
CA GLY A 27 54.75 -25.02 3.13
C GLY A 27 54.18 -23.76 2.46
N LEU A 28 53.68 -23.88 1.22
CA LEU A 28 52.99 -22.82 0.49
C LEU A 28 51.56 -22.58 1.01
N ARG A 29 50.89 -23.58 1.61
CA ARG A 29 49.56 -23.43 2.26
C ARG A 29 49.56 -22.46 3.46
N GLY A 30 50.74 -22.04 3.93
CA GLY A 30 50.91 -21.04 4.98
C GLY A 30 51.11 -19.60 4.48
N LEU A 31 51.46 -19.39 3.21
CA LEU A 31 51.77 -18.07 2.66
C LEU A 31 50.51 -17.41 2.13
N ILE A 32 50.14 -16.28 2.75
CA ILE A 32 49.03 -15.45 2.31
C ILE A 32 49.48 -14.66 1.08
N LEU A 33 48.76 -14.78 -0.03
CA LEU A 33 48.95 -13.87 -1.17
C LEU A 33 48.36 -12.50 -0.81
N CYS A 34 49.21 -11.47 -0.82
CA CYS A 34 48.80 -10.10 -0.49
C CYS A 34 49.26 -9.12 -1.56
N PRO A 35 48.35 -8.35 -2.19
CA PRO A 35 48.75 -7.36 -3.19
C PRO A 35 49.61 -6.24 -2.59
N ALA A 36 50.47 -5.65 -3.42
CA ALA A 36 51.34 -4.56 -2.99
C ALA A 36 50.55 -3.38 -2.41
N GLY A 37 50.94 -2.93 -1.21
CA GLY A 37 50.29 -1.83 -0.49
C GLY A 37 49.04 -2.22 0.29
N CYS A 38 48.54 -3.46 0.15
CA CYS A 38 47.41 -3.96 0.91
C CYS A 38 47.84 -4.58 2.25
N ARG A 39 46.89 -4.71 3.17
CA ARG A 39 47.05 -5.40 4.46
C ARG A 39 46.19 -6.65 4.44
N CYS A 40 46.83 -7.81 4.55
CA CYS A 40 46.16 -9.09 4.57
C CYS A 40 46.32 -9.77 5.93
N SER A 41 45.23 -10.33 6.46
CA SER A 41 45.24 -11.04 7.74
C SER A 41 44.45 -12.34 7.64
N ARG A 42 44.96 -13.39 8.29
CA ARG A 42 44.25 -14.66 8.41
C ARG A 42 43.27 -14.57 9.58
N LEU A 43 42.00 -14.80 9.29
CA LEU A 43 40.90 -14.90 10.23
C LEU A 43 40.49 -16.38 10.37
N GLN A 44 39.67 -16.69 11.38
CA GLN A 44 39.09 -18.03 11.52
C GLN A 44 38.21 -18.42 10.32
N THR A 45 37.61 -17.42 9.66
CA THR A 45 36.70 -17.61 8.53
C THR A 45 37.38 -17.55 7.17
N GLY A 46 38.70 -17.29 7.09
CA GLY A 46 39.48 -17.19 5.85
C GLY A 46 40.41 -15.98 5.85
N VAL A 47 40.70 -15.38 4.69
CA VAL A 47 41.61 -14.23 4.59
C VAL A 47 40.83 -12.91 4.45
N SER A 48 41.24 -11.89 5.20
CA SER A 48 40.79 -10.51 5.02
C SER A 48 41.85 -9.72 4.28
N THR A 49 41.49 -9.12 3.15
CA THR A 49 42.37 -8.38 2.24
C THR A 49 41.90 -6.93 2.16
N ASP A 50 42.56 -6.03 2.92
CA ASP A 50 42.28 -4.59 2.94
C ASP A 50 43.24 -3.83 2.01
N CYS A 51 42.69 -3.29 0.94
CA CYS A 51 43.37 -2.52 -0.09
C CYS A 51 42.82 -1.08 -0.21
N ARG A 52 42.25 -0.53 0.87
CA ARG A 52 41.62 0.79 0.83
C ARG A 52 42.63 1.91 0.57
N ALA A 53 42.32 2.81 -0.36
CA ALA A 53 43.10 4.02 -0.63
C ALA A 53 44.59 3.79 -0.96
N VAL A 54 44.89 2.69 -1.66
CA VAL A 54 46.25 2.32 -2.08
C VAL A 54 46.59 2.91 -3.46
N GLY A 55 45.61 3.48 -4.17
CA GLY A 55 45.80 4.09 -5.49
C GLY A 55 45.67 3.09 -6.64
N LEU A 56 44.95 1.98 -6.43
CA LEU A 56 44.73 0.95 -7.45
C LEU A 56 43.92 1.50 -8.63
N SER A 57 44.36 1.22 -9.86
CA SER A 57 43.64 1.54 -11.11
C SER A 57 42.83 0.36 -11.66
N SER A 58 43.10 -0.85 -11.15
CA SER A 58 42.39 -2.09 -11.48
C SER A 58 42.42 -3.06 -10.28
N VAL A 59 41.51 -4.03 -10.27
CA VAL A 59 41.49 -5.10 -9.25
C VAL A 59 42.76 -5.95 -9.39
N PRO A 60 43.58 -6.14 -8.32
CA PRO A 60 44.84 -6.87 -8.39
C PRO A 60 44.66 -8.40 -8.27
N ILE A 61 43.73 -8.98 -9.03
CA ILE A 61 43.23 -10.35 -8.83
C ILE A 61 44.32 -11.42 -8.74
N ARG A 62 45.41 -11.29 -9.51
CA ARG A 62 46.54 -12.25 -9.53
C ARG A 62 47.25 -12.42 -8.19
N TYR A 63 47.10 -11.45 -7.29
CA TYR A 63 47.79 -11.41 -6.00
C TYR A 63 46.81 -11.45 -4.82
N ILE A 64 45.53 -11.72 -5.09
CA ILE A 64 44.52 -11.92 -4.05
C ILE A 64 44.52 -13.39 -3.66
N ASP A 65 44.56 -13.66 -2.36
CA ASP A 65 44.50 -15.02 -1.83
C ASP A 65 43.18 -15.71 -2.18
N PRO A 66 43.18 -16.94 -2.73
CA PRO A 66 41.96 -17.68 -3.04
C PRO A 66 41.02 -17.90 -1.83
N ASP A 67 41.57 -17.94 -0.62
CA ASP A 67 40.79 -18.08 0.63
C ASP A 67 40.26 -16.73 1.16
N THR A 68 40.36 -15.65 0.37
CA THR A 68 39.84 -14.33 0.73
C THR A 68 38.32 -14.38 0.94
N THR A 69 37.86 -14.00 2.13
CA THR A 69 36.44 -13.84 2.47
C THR A 69 35.98 -12.39 2.53
N HIS A 70 36.90 -11.46 2.75
CA HIS A 70 36.63 -10.03 2.82
C HIS A 70 37.64 -9.28 1.95
N LEU A 71 37.15 -8.59 0.91
CA LEU A 71 37.97 -7.80 0.00
C LEU A 71 37.50 -6.34 0.02
N ASP A 72 38.31 -5.47 0.60
CA ASP A 72 38.05 -4.03 0.67
C ASP A 72 38.92 -3.27 -0.34
N LEU A 73 38.29 -2.79 -1.41
CA LEU A 73 38.93 -2.02 -2.48
C LEU A 73 38.46 -0.57 -2.50
N ARG A 74 37.87 -0.07 -1.40
CA ARG A 74 37.27 1.27 -1.37
C ARG A 74 38.28 2.39 -1.58
N ARG A 75 37.81 3.54 -2.06
CA ARG A 75 38.63 4.77 -2.21
C ARG A 75 39.84 4.60 -3.12
N ASN A 76 39.72 3.79 -4.16
CA ASN A 76 40.75 3.63 -5.20
C ASN A 76 40.32 4.36 -6.50
N SER A 77 41.01 4.09 -7.61
CA SER A 77 40.72 4.68 -8.93
C SER A 77 40.36 3.60 -9.96
N ILE A 78 39.74 2.51 -9.52
CA ILE A 78 39.29 1.41 -10.39
C ILE A 78 38.18 1.94 -11.29
N ARG A 79 38.28 1.68 -12.61
CA ARG A 79 37.34 2.17 -13.63
C ARG A 79 36.49 1.11 -14.30
N LEU A 80 36.99 -0.11 -14.36
CA LEU A 80 36.40 -1.23 -15.09
C LEU A 80 36.46 -2.48 -14.23
N VAL A 81 35.34 -3.19 -14.13
CA VAL A 81 35.29 -4.56 -13.64
C VAL A 81 35.06 -5.46 -14.85
N ARG A 82 36.05 -6.30 -15.17
CA ARG A 82 36.03 -7.16 -16.34
C ARG A 82 35.23 -8.42 -16.11
N GLU A 83 34.85 -9.09 -17.19
CA GLU A 83 34.29 -10.45 -17.17
C GLU A 83 35.14 -11.36 -16.27
N ASP A 84 34.47 -12.15 -15.42
CA ASP A 84 35.10 -13.15 -14.54
C ASP A 84 36.22 -12.60 -13.62
N THR A 85 36.23 -11.28 -13.33
CA THR A 85 37.29 -10.64 -12.52
C THR A 85 37.50 -11.32 -11.16
N PHE A 86 36.43 -11.85 -10.55
CA PHE A 86 36.48 -12.50 -9.23
C PHE A 86 36.30 -14.02 -9.30
N PHE A 87 36.43 -14.61 -10.49
CA PHE A 87 36.27 -16.04 -10.67
C PHE A 87 37.29 -16.81 -9.83
N GLY A 88 36.82 -17.85 -9.13
CA GLY A 88 37.64 -18.67 -8.22
C GLY A 88 37.71 -18.16 -6.78
N LEU A 89 37.26 -16.95 -6.47
CA LEU A 89 37.10 -16.46 -5.09
C LEU A 89 35.79 -16.98 -4.47
N THR A 90 35.63 -18.30 -4.41
CA THR A 90 34.37 -18.95 -4.02
C THR A 90 33.98 -18.67 -2.57
N ASN A 91 34.95 -18.39 -1.71
CA ASN A 91 34.74 -18.08 -0.29
C ASN A 91 34.46 -16.58 -0.05
N LEU A 92 34.51 -15.73 -1.08
CA LEU A 92 34.36 -14.28 -0.93
C LEU A 92 32.94 -13.92 -0.47
N SER A 93 32.85 -13.42 0.76
CA SER A 93 31.58 -13.06 1.41
C SER A 93 31.29 -11.57 1.36
N THR A 94 32.31 -10.73 1.42
CA THR A 94 32.17 -9.28 1.33
C THR A 94 33.12 -8.69 0.30
N LEU A 95 32.57 -7.98 -0.68
CA LEU A 95 33.30 -7.23 -1.69
C LEU A 95 32.88 -5.76 -1.66
N LEU A 96 33.81 -4.87 -1.29
CA LEU A 96 33.56 -3.43 -1.22
C LEU A 96 34.37 -2.69 -2.30
N LEU A 97 33.68 -2.13 -3.27
CA LEU A 97 34.22 -1.30 -4.36
C LEU A 97 33.77 0.17 -4.24
N ASP A 98 33.28 0.59 -3.08
CA ASP A 98 32.75 1.93 -2.86
C ASP A 98 33.80 3.04 -3.11
N ASP A 99 33.33 4.24 -3.47
CA ASP A 99 34.17 5.43 -3.66
C ASP A 99 35.32 5.18 -4.68
N ASN A 100 35.02 4.49 -5.78
CA ASN A 100 35.93 4.28 -6.91
C ASN A 100 35.48 5.14 -8.11
N ARG A 101 35.96 4.81 -9.32
CA ARG A 101 35.57 5.47 -10.57
C ARG A 101 34.99 4.46 -11.56
N VAL A 102 34.37 3.39 -11.05
CA VAL A 102 33.84 2.31 -11.90
C VAL A 102 32.74 2.89 -12.76
N SER A 103 32.95 2.90 -14.07
CA SER A 103 31.97 3.36 -15.05
C SER A 103 31.46 2.23 -15.95
N ASP A 104 32.19 1.11 -15.99
CA ASP A 104 31.86 -0.04 -16.81
C ASP A 104 31.99 -1.34 -16.03
N ILE A 105 30.99 -2.20 -16.18
CA ILE A 105 30.90 -3.54 -15.64
C ILE A 105 30.61 -4.45 -16.83
N GLU A 106 31.60 -5.23 -17.23
CA GLU A 106 31.46 -6.18 -18.32
C GLU A 106 30.48 -7.31 -17.95
N PRO A 107 29.87 -7.99 -18.95
CA PRO A 107 29.02 -9.15 -18.70
C PRO A 107 29.68 -10.18 -17.78
N HIS A 108 28.90 -10.77 -16.87
CA HIS A 108 29.35 -11.81 -15.94
C HIS A 108 30.53 -11.43 -15.03
N ALA A 109 30.82 -10.13 -14.84
CA ALA A 109 31.95 -9.65 -14.04
C ALA A 109 32.05 -10.23 -12.61
N PHE A 110 30.92 -10.62 -12.02
CA PHE A 110 30.80 -11.14 -10.65
C PHE A 110 30.43 -12.63 -10.58
N ARG A 111 30.55 -13.35 -11.71
CA ARG A 111 30.26 -14.78 -11.77
C ARG A 111 31.23 -15.57 -10.89
N GLY A 112 30.72 -16.63 -10.26
CA GLY A 112 31.51 -17.54 -9.41
C GLY A 112 31.61 -17.14 -7.93
N LEU A 113 31.03 -16.00 -7.54
CA LEU A 113 30.94 -15.54 -6.15
C LEU A 113 29.85 -16.28 -5.36
N ALA A 114 30.06 -17.57 -5.07
CA ALA A 114 29.05 -18.45 -4.48
C ALA A 114 28.69 -18.15 -3.00
N SER A 115 29.61 -17.56 -2.25
CA SER A 115 29.42 -17.22 -0.83
C SER A 115 29.22 -15.73 -0.56
N ILE A 116 28.92 -14.93 -1.60
CA ILE A 116 28.76 -13.50 -1.41
C ILE A 116 27.53 -13.18 -0.56
N VAL A 117 27.72 -12.29 0.39
CA VAL A 117 26.66 -11.73 1.23
C VAL A 117 26.52 -10.24 0.93
N ARG A 118 27.63 -9.54 0.71
CA ARG A 118 27.62 -8.11 0.46
C ARG A 118 28.50 -7.75 -0.73
N LEU A 119 27.87 -7.24 -1.79
CA LEU A 119 28.53 -6.58 -2.92
C LEU A 119 28.15 -5.10 -2.91
N SER A 120 29.13 -4.21 -2.75
CA SER A 120 28.89 -2.77 -2.65
C SER A 120 29.70 -2.02 -3.71
N LEU A 121 29.01 -1.25 -4.55
CA LEU A 121 29.54 -0.44 -5.64
C LEU A 121 29.10 1.03 -5.47
N ARG A 122 28.85 1.47 -4.23
CA ARG A 122 28.30 2.81 -3.98
C ARG A 122 29.28 3.90 -4.36
N ARG A 123 28.78 5.07 -4.76
CA ARG A 123 29.63 6.24 -5.08
C ARG A 123 30.66 5.90 -6.15
N ASN A 124 30.18 5.29 -7.23
CA ASN A 124 30.92 5.06 -8.47
C ASN A 124 30.31 5.91 -9.59
N ARG A 125 30.61 5.59 -10.85
CA ARG A 125 30.18 6.33 -12.04
C ARG A 125 29.49 5.42 -13.04
N VAL A 126 28.77 4.41 -12.55
CA VAL A 126 28.08 3.46 -13.41
C VAL A 126 26.87 4.16 -14.02
N GLU A 127 26.91 4.38 -15.33
CA GLU A 127 25.84 5.04 -16.07
C GLU A 127 24.82 4.04 -16.62
N VAL A 128 25.27 2.85 -17.00
CA VAL A 128 24.42 1.80 -17.58
C VAL A 128 24.79 0.46 -16.97
N LEU A 129 23.79 -0.26 -16.45
CA LEU A 129 23.92 -1.68 -16.14
C LEU A 129 23.61 -2.49 -17.39
N ARG A 130 24.69 -2.89 -18.08
CA ARG A 130 24.59 -3.62 -19.33
C ARG A 130 24.04 -5.02 -19.13
N THR A 131 23.61 -5.59 -20.26
CA THR A 131 23.18 -6.97 -20.37
C THR A 131 24.17 -7.91 -19.67
N ASP A 132 23.64 -8.74 -18.77
CA ASP A 132 24.38 -9.73 -17.99
C ASP A 132 25.46 -9.22 -17.01
N ALA A 133 25.57 -7.92 -16.76
CA ALA A 133 26.60 -7.35 -15.87
C ALA A 133 26.59 -7.94 -14.44
N LEU A 134 25.41 -8.22 -13.88
CA LEU A 134 25.22 -8.88 -12.58
C LEU A 134 24.54 -10.25 -12.70
N SER A 135 24.57 -10.84 -13.90
CA SER A 135 23.94 -12.13 -14.16
C SER A 135 24.62 -13.25 -13.39
N GLY A 136 23.81 -14.11 -12.75
CA GLY A 136 24.27 -15.29 -12.01
C GLY A 136 24.92 -15.02 -10.65
N VAL A 137 24.85 -13.79 -10.12
CA VAL A 137 25.29 -13.51 -8.75
C VAL A 137 24.37 -14.21 -7.76
N ALA A 138 24.89 -15.22 -7.06
CA ALA A 138 24.14 -16.04 -6.12
C ALA A 138 24.65 -15.77 -4.70
N GLY A 139 23.78 -15.25 -3.84
CA GLY A 139 24.11 -15.05 -2.44
C GLY A 139 24.33 -16.38 -1.71
N ASP A 140 25.17 -16.34 -0.67
CA ASP A 140 25.48 -17.51 0.16
C ASP A 140 24.20 -18.18 0.69
N GLU A 141 24.07 -19.48 0.47
CA GLU A 141 22.90 -20.24 0.89
C GLU A 141 22.69 -20.20 2.40
N SER A 142 23.74 -20.50 3.16
CA SER A 142 23.67 -20.62 4.61
C SER A 142 23.45 -19.26 5.30
N ALA A 143 24.02 -18.19 4.71
CA ALA A 143 23.92 -16.86 5.24
C ALA A 143 22.60 -16.17 4.84
N CYS A 144 22.18 -16.30 3.57
CA CYS A 144 21.12 -15.49 2.98
C CYS A 144 19.77 -16.21 2.74
N ALA A 145 19.65 -17.52 2.97
CA ALA A 145 18.37 -18.22 2.78
C ALA A 145 17.36 -18.05 3.94
N SER A 146 17.76 -17.57 5.12
CA SER A 146 16.84 -17.46 6.27
C SER A 146 15.90 -16.24 6.17
N ALA A 147 14.70 -16.30 6.78
CA ALA A 147 13.81 -15.13 6.94
C ALA A 147 14.46 -13.93 7.68
N SER A 148 15.59 -14.15 8.36
CA SER A 148 16.41 -13.11 8.98
C SER A 148 17.47 -12.52 8.02
N ALA A 149 17.45 -12.85 6.72
CA ALA A 149 18.40 -12.35 5.71
C ALA A 149 18.44 -10.82 5.65
N SER A 150 17.31 -10.15 5.89
CA SER A 150 17.26 -8.69 6.03
C SER A 150 18.13 -8.15 7.18
N ARG A 151 18.37 -8.93 8.25
CA ARG A 151 19.28 -8.55 9.36
C ARG A 151 20.75 -8.82 9.03
N ARG A 152 21.02 -9.77 8.13
CA ARG A 152 22.38 -10.17 7.72
C ARG A 152 22.94 -9.32 6.57
N ASN A 153 22.16 -8.36 6.07
CA ASN A 153 22.62 -7.37 5.08
C ASN A 153 23.05 -8.03 3.74
N CYS A 154 22.32 -9.06 3.32
CA CYS A 154 22.47 -9.75 2.04
C CYS A 154 22.07 -8.83 0.88
N ILE A 155 23.04 -8.12 0.28
CA ILE A 155 22.76 -7.04 -0.66
C ILE A 155 23.76 -6.93 -1.82
N ILE A 156 23.24 -6.44 -2.95
CA ILE A 156 23.95 -5.76 -4.03
C ILE A 156 23.57 -4.27 -3.91
N ASP A 157 24.52 -3.42 -3.50
CA ASP A 157 24.29 -1.99 -3.28
C ASP A 157 24.94 -1.15 -4.39
N LEU A 158 24.10 -0.61 -5.26
CA LEU A 158 24.49 0.20 -6.42
C LEU A 158 24.11 1.67 -6.26
N ARG A 159 23.66 2.08 -5.07
CA ARG A 159 23.19 3.44 -4.82
C ARG A 159 24.30 4.47 -4.96
N TYR A 160 23.91 5.72 -5.23
CA TYR A 160 24.85 6.83 -5.44
C TYR A 160 25.77 6.56 -6.63
N ASN A 161 25.18 6.05 -7.71
CA ASN A 161 25.73 6.05 -9.07
C ASN A 161 24.79 6.87 -9.95
N ASP A 162 25.22 7.24 -11.14
CA ASP A 162 24.41 7.95 -12.13
C ASP A 162 23.78 6.96 -13.13
N ILE A 163 23.15 5.89 -12.62
CA ILE A 163 22.58 4.83 -13.47
C ILE A 163 21.35 5.39 -14.18
N ALA A 164 21.47 5.62 -15.48
CA ALA A 164 20.38 6.07 -16.35
C ALA A 164 19.58 4.89 -16.94
N ALA A 165 20.21 3.71 -17.08
CA ALA A 165 19.55 2.54 -17.67
C ALA A 165 19.98 1.20 -17.04
N VAL A 166 18.99 0.32 -16.86
CA VAL A 166 19.18 -1.11 -16.57
C VAL A 166 18.70 -1.90 -17.79
N GLU A 167 19.64 -2.51 -18.50
CA GLU A 167 19.34 -3.28 -19.70
C GLU A 167 18.68 -4.64 -19.38
N ARG A 168 18.16 -5.28 -20.43
CA ARG A 168 17.67 -6.66 -20.41
C ARG A 168 18.69 -7.57 -19.72
N ASN A 169 18.22 -8.47 -18.86
CA ASN A 169 19.03 -9.48 -18.17
C ASN A 169 20.18 -8.93 -17.30
N ALA A 170 20.28 -7.62 -17.05
CA ALA A 170 21.35 -7.07 -16.21
C ALA A 170 21.43 -7.77 -14.84
N PHE A 171 20.29 -8.17 -14.26
CA PHE A 171 20.17 -8.92 -13.00
C PHE A 171 19.69 -10.37 -13.21
N ALA A 172 19.88 -10.95 -14.39
CA ALA A 172 19.35 -12.27 -14.67
C ALA A 172 19.88 -13.31 -13.68
N TRP A 173 18.99 -14.15 -13.15
CA TRP A 173 19.35 -15.23 -12.23
C TRP A 173 20.03 -14.80 -10.93
N VAL A 174 19.92 -13.52 -10.54
CA VAL A 174 20.35 -13.09 -9.20
C VAL A 174 19.52 -13.81 -8.15
N ARG A 175 20.17 -14.33 -7.10
CA ARG A 175 19.50 -15.06 -6.03
C ARG A 175 19.91 -14.59 -4.64
N ARG A 176 18.96 -14.60 -3.69
CA ARG A 176 19.18 -14.42 -2.24
C ARG A 176 19.71 -13.05 -1.78
N LEU A 177 20.09 -12.17 -2.71
CA LEU A 177 20.61 -10.84 -2.40
C LEU A 177 19.57 -9.79 -2.74
N SER A 178 19.40 -8.82 -1.84
CA SER A 178 18.58 -7.65 -2.12
C SER A 178 19.27 -6.77 -3.15
N VAL A 179 18.55 -6.19 -4.08
CA VAL A 179 19.08 -5.26 -5.06
C VAL A 179 18.68 -3.84 -4.65
N LEU A 180 19.66 -2.97 -4.41
CA LEU A 180 19.45 -1.57 -4.05
C LEU A 180 19.96 -0.65 -5.16
N LEU A 181 19.04 0.06 -5.79
CA LEU A 181 19.27 1.05 -6.84
C LEU A 181 18.85 2.45 -6.36
N GLY A 182 19.47 3.48 -6.92
CA GLY A 182 18.99 4.85 -6.77
C GLY A 182 19.96 5.85 -6.15
N SER A 183 19.44 6.97 -5.67
CA SER A 183 20.20 8.14 -5.21
C SER A 183 21.16 8.69 -6.28
N GLY A 184 20.78 8.58 -7.55
CA GLY A 184 21.48 9.10 -8.72
C GLY A 184 20.87 10.41 -9.21
N SER A 185 21.62 11.17 -9.99
CA SER A 185 21.14 12.46 -10.51
C SER A 185 20.34 12.36 -11.81
N ASP A 186 20.38 11.20 -12.46
CA ASP A 186 19.73 10.94 -13.75
C ASP A 186 18.39 10.19 -13.62
N ASP A 187 17.55 10.37 -14.63
CA ASP A 187 16.35 9.56 -14.83
C ASP A 187 16.73 8.09 -15.04
N LEU A 188 16.01 7.17 -14.39
CA LEU A 188 16.28 5.75 -14.46
C LEU A 188 15.27 5.04 -15.37
N THR A 189 15.76 4.35 -16.40
CA THR A 189 14.96 3.43 -17.21
C THR A 189 15.30 1.98 -16.89
N ILE A 190 14.30 1.17 -16.56
CA ILE A 190 14.43 -0.29 -16.39
C ILE A 190 13.81 -0.98 -17.59
N GLU A 191 14.65 -1.59 -18.41
CA GLU A 191 14.25 -2.27 -19.63
C GLU A 191 13.51 -3.59 -19.33
N ALA A 192 12.72 -4.03 -20.31
CA ALA A 192 11.98 -5.28 -20.19
C ALA A 192 12.93 -6.44 -19.89
N TYR A 193 12.51 -7.36 -19.01
CA TYR A 193 13.31 -8.52 -18.60
C TYR A 193 14.63 -8.19 -17.84
N ALA A 194 14.81 -6.96 -17.33
CA ALA A 194 15.99 -6.61 -16.55
C ALA A 194 16.25 -7.55 -15.35
N PHE A 195 15.19 -8.02 -14.68
CA PHE A 195 15.23 -8.95 -13.54
C PHE A 195 14.76 -10.36 -13.93
N TYR A 196 15.10 -10.82 -15.14
CA TYR A 196 14.67 -12.13 -15.60
C TYR A 196 15.15 -13.27 -14.69
N GLY A 197 14.22 -14.11 -14.23
CA GLY A 197 14.57 -15.34 -13.50
C GLY A 197 15.20 -15.13 -12.12
N VAL A 198 15.08 -13.93 -11.53
CA VAL A 198 15.54 -13.68 -10.15
C VAL A 198 14.78 -14.58 -9.16
N ARG A 199 15.48 -15.11 -8.15
CA ARG A 199 14.87 -16.08 -7.22
C ARG A 199 15.28 -15.85 -5.77
N ASP A 200 14.33 -15.98 -4.85
CA ASP A 200 14.54 -15.84 -3.41
C ASP A 200 15.16 -14.48 -3.04
N VAL A 201 14.86 -13.44 -3.82
CA VAL A 201 15.41 -12.09 -3.60
C VAL A 201 14.59 -11.42 -2.50
N PRO A 202 15.19 -11.08 -1.34
CA PRO A 202 14.45 -10.45 -0.25
C PRO A 202 13.74 -9.16 -0.66
N ARG A 203 14.42 -8.34 -1.46
CA ARG A 203 13.97 -7.00 -1.79
C ARG A 203 14.62 -6.49 -3.06
N VAL A 204 13.82 -5.91 -3.95
CA VAL A 204 14.29 -5.03 -5.01
C VAL A 204 13.83 -3.63 -4.65
N GLU A 205 14.78 -2.73 -4.46
CA GLU A 205 14.53 -1.36 -4.00
C GLU A 205 15.12 -0.35 -4.97
N ILE A 206 14.30 0.63 -5.34
CA ILE A 206 14.68 1.80 -6.14
C ILE A 206 14.29 3.03 -5.33
N ARG A 207 15.25 3.92 -5.02
CA ARG A 207 14.97 5.13 -4.26
C ARG A 207 15.58 6.39 -4.84
N ASP A 208 14.94 7.52 -4.58
CA ASP A 208 15.52 8.85 -4.77
C ASP A 208 16.09 9.02 -6.19
N VAL A 209 15.33 8.61 -7.21
CA VAL A 209 15.62 8.94 -8.62
C VAL A 209 14.59 9.97 -9.11
N PRO A 210 14.98 10.98 -9.90
CA PRO A 210 14.06 12.06 -10.29
C PRO A 210 12.83 11.54 -11.05
N SER A 211 13.06 10.67 -12.03
CA SER A 211 12.03 10.01 -12.81
C SER A 211 12.38 8.55 -13.05
N LEU A 212 11.39 7.65 -12.94
CA LEU A 212 11.54 6.22 -13.14
C LEU A 212 10.64 5.73 -14.26
N THR A 213 11.25 5.22 -15.32
CA THR A 213 10.58 4.55 -16.43
C THR A 213 10.68 3.05 -16.28
N LEU A 214 9.55 2.40 -16.00
CA LEU A 214 9.44 0.94 -15.99
C LEU A 214 8.86 0.46 -17.34
N LYS A 215 9.59 -0.42 -18.03
CA LYS A 215 9.04 -1.14 -19.18
C LYS A 215 8.15 -2.31 -18.71
N PRO A 216 7.28 -2.86 -19.58
CA PRO A 216 6.54 -4.08 -19.27
C PRO A 216 7.46 -5.27 -18.98
N ARG A 217 6.98 -6.23 -18.18
CA ARG A 217 7.60 -7.56 -17.96
C ARG A 217 9.01 -7.52 -17.37
N ILE A 218 9.33 -6.53 -16.55
CA ILE A 218 10.66 -6.38 -15.94
C ILE A 218 11.01 -7.56 -15.00
N PHE A 219 10.01 -8.25 -14.44
CA PHE A 219 10.14 -9.38 -13.52
C PHE A 219 9.71 -10.73 -14.12
N THR A 220 9.89 -10.92 -15.42
CA THR A 220 9.53 -12.20 -16.06
C THR A 220 10.24 -13.38 -15.38
N ASN A 221 9.49 -14.42 -15.02
CA ASN A 221 9.98 -15.63 -14.35
C ASN A 221 10.63 -15.37 -12.98
N ALA A 222 10.33 -14.25 -12.33
CA ALA A 222 10.79 -13.98 -10.97
C ALA A 222 10.00 -14.80 -9.94
N GLU A 223 10.69 -15.35 -8.95
CA GLU A 223 10.10 -16.23 -7.94
C GLU A 223 10.59 -15.90 -6.53
N ASN A 224 9.70 -15.88 -5.55
CA ASN A 224 10.00 -15.60 -4.14
C ASN A 224 10.68 -14.24 -3.93
N VAL A 225 10.20 -13.19 -4.60
CA VAL A 225 10.66 -11.82 -4.37
C VAL A 225 9.94 -11.26 -3.15
N GLY A 226 10.63 -11.05 -2.03
CA GLY A 226 10.00 -10.61 -0.79
C GLY A 226 9.26 -9.27 -0.94
N ALA A 227 9.95 -8.24 -1.39
CA ALA A 227 9.35 -6.92 -1.66
C ALA A 227 9.91 -6.25 -2.91
N VAL A 228 9.05 -5.57 -3.66
CA VAL A 228 9.45 -4.58 -4.68
C VAL A 228 9.08 -3.21 -4.15
N VAL A 229 10.07 -2.33 -3.98
CA VAL A 229 9.87 -1.02 -3.38
C VAL A 229 10.41 0.10 -4.26
N VAL A 230 9.56 1.10 -4.50
CA VAL A 230 9.90 2.34 -5.16
C VAL A 230 9.62 3.49 -4.20
N SER A 231 10.58 4.40 -3.99
CA SER A 231 10.39 5.49 -3.03
C SER A 231 11.13 6.78 -3.39
N GLY A 232 10.57 7.94 -3.03
CA GLY A 232 11.20 9.24 -3.30
C GLY A 232 11.35 9.49 -4.80
N THR A 233 10.38 9.08 -5.61
CA THR A 233 10.54 8.99 -7.08
C THR A 233 9.25 9.33 -7.82
N SER A 234 9.34 10.01 -8.97
CA SER A 234 8.20 10.12 -9.89
C SER A 234 8.19 8.95 -10.87
N VAL A 235 7.04 8.31 -11.04
CA VAL A 235 6.75 7.32 -12.08
C VAL A 235 5.70 7.93 -13.01
N PRO A 236 6.10 8.64 -14.09
CA PRO A 236 5.16 9.37 -14.94
C PRO A 236 4.13 8.46 -15.63
N VAL A 237 4.53 7.24 -15.98
CA VAL A 237 3.65 6.22 -16.57
C VAL A 237 3.97 4.87 -15.95
N LEU A 238 3.00 4.27 -15.25
CA LEU A 238 3.08 2.88 -14.80
C LEU A 238 2.38 2.00 -15.84
N ARG A 239 3.19 1.41 -16.72
CA ARG A 239 2.70 0.66 -17.89
C ARG A 239 2.00 -0.64 -17.50
N ARG A 240 1.07 -1.07 -18.36
CA ARG A 240 0.46 -2.39 -18.30
C ARG A 240 1.52 -3.49 -18.23
N PHE A 241 1.24 -4.54 -17.45
CA PHE A 241 2.10 -5.73 -17.34
C PHE A 241 3.52 -5.47 -16.79
N THR A 242 3.75 -4.34 -16.11
CA THR A 242 5.07 -4.02 -15.53
C THR A 242 5.55 -5.16 -14.62
N PHE A 243 4.67 -5.68 -13.77
CA PHE A 243 4.99 -6.72 -12.79
C PHE A 243 4.65 -8.15 -13.25
N GLU A 244 4.38 -8.36 -14.54
CA GLU A 244 3.98 -9.68 -15.03
C GLU A 244 5.11 -10.71 -14.88
N GLY A 245 4.75 -11.87 -14.34
CA GLY A 245 5.68 -12.98 -14.09
C GLY A 245 6.25 -13.00 -12.68
N LEU A 246 5.88 -12.06 -11.82
CA LEU A 246 6.29 -11.97 -10.43
C LEU A 246 5.50 -12.94 -9.54
N LYS A 247 6.14 -14.04 -9.15
CA LYS A 247 5.54 -15.11 -8.33
C LYS A 247 6.02 -15.07 -6.88
N ASN A 248 5.11 -15.35 -5.96
CA ASN A 248 5.31 -15.37 -4.51
C ASN A 248 5.84 -14.04 -3.95
N VAL A 249 5.31 -12.92 -4.44
CA VAL A 249 5.66 -11.59 -3.89
C VAL A 249 4.83 -11.24 -2.69
N HIS A 250 5.49 -10.88 -1.58
CA HIS A 250 4.79 -10.52 -0.35
C HIS A 250 4.31 -9.08 -0.37
N ARG A 251 5.07 -8.16 -0.97
CA ARG A 251 4.70 -6.74 -1.03
C ARG A 251 5.19 -6.02 -2.29
N VAL A 252 4.32 -5.20 -2.86
CA VAL A 252 4.70 -4.12 -3.79
C VAL A 252 4.40 -2.79 -3.10
N GLU A 253 5.41 -1.94 -2.94
CA GLU A 253 5.34 -0.73 -2.12
C GLU A 253 5.80 0.50 -2.90
N PHE A 254 4.97 1.52 -2.90
CA PHE A 254 5.29 2.87 -3.36
C PHE A 254 5.22 3.81 -2.15
N THR A 255 6.28 4.58 -1.91
CA THR A 255 6.35 5.50 -0.76
C THR A 255 6.92 6.84 -1.19
N ASP A 256 6.27 7.96 -0.88
CA ASP A 256 6.75 9.29 -1.29
C ASP A 256 6.99 9.34 -2.81
N CYS A 257 5.96 9.00 -3.58
CA CYS A 257 6.04 8.89 -5.04
C CYS A 257 4.96 9.73 -5.73
N HIS A 258 5.24 10.11 -6.97
CA HIS A 258 4.21 10.59 -7.88
C HIS A 258 3.92 9.50 -8.93
N LEU A 259 2.76 8.86 -8.85
CA LEU A 259 2.27 7.90 -9.84
C LEU A 259 1.35 8.65 -10.82
N GLY A 260 1.87 8.93 -12.02
CA GLY A 260 1.14 9.64 -13.07
C GLY A 260 0.10 8.75 -13.77
N ASP A 261 0.26 8.52 -15.07
CA ASP A 261 -0.60 7.63 -15.86
C ASP A 261 -0.39 6.16 -15.48
N VAL A 262 -1.19 5.68 -14.53
CA VAL A 262 -1.32 4.25 -14.25
C VAL A 262 -2.23 3.66 -15.32
N GLN A 263 -1.70 2.71 -16.10
CA GLN A 263 -2.47 2.05 -17.16
C GLN A 263 -3.29 0.87 -16.61
N PRO A 264 -4.40 0.48 -17.27
CA PRO A 264 -5.07 -0.80 -17.00
C PRO A 264 -4.07 -1.96 -17.02
N PHE A 265 -4.25 -2.95 -16.15
CA PHE A 265 -3.35 -4.10 -15.99
C PHE A 265 -1.93 -3.76 -15.53
N ALA A 266 -1.66 -2.55 -15.02
CA ALA A 266 -0.34 -2.16 -14.50
C ALA A 266 0.22 -3.17 -13.48
N PHE A 267 -0.64 -3.66 -12.59
CA PHE A 267 -0.30 -4.62 -11.54
C PHE A 267 -0.58 -6.08 -11.92
N SER A 268 -0.96 -6.35 -13.18
CA SER A 268 -1.34 -7.70 -13.61
C SER A 268 -0.17 -8.68 -13.60
N GLY A 269 -0.47 -9.97 -13.34
CA GLY A 269 0.51 -11.05 -13.29
C GLY A 269 1.32 -11.11 -12.00
N ILE A 270 0.94 -10.31 -10.98
CA ILE A 270 1.43 -10.44 -9.62
C ILE A 270 0.72 -11.60 -8.92
N HIS A 271 1.50 -12.60 -8.51
CA HIS A 271 1.00 -13.76 -7.80
C HIS A 271 1.64 -13.92 -6.42
N TYR A 272 0.80 -14.18 -5.42
CA TYR A 272 1.16 -14.61 -4.08
C TYR A 272 0.69 -16.04 -3.85
N ALA A 273 1.62 -16.95 -3.56
CA ALA A 273 1.31 -18.18 -2.83
C ALA A 273 1.93 -18.05 -1.44
N ALA A 274 1.20 -18.45 -0.40
CA ALA A 274 1.76 -18.50 0.94
C ALA A 274 2.95 -19.48 0.91
N SER A 275 4.17 -18.95 1.00
CA SER A 275 5.36 -19.79 1.13
C SER A 275 5.48 -20.21 2.60
N PRO A 276 5.50 -21.51 2.92
CA PRO A 276 5.78 -21.98 4.28
C PRO A 276 7.25 -21.76 4.69
N GLU A 277 8.14 -21.43 3.75
CA GLU A 277 9.59 -21.39 3.97
C GLU A 277 10.14 -20.00 4.31
N VAL A 278 9.40 -18.92 4.03
CA VAL A 278 9.86 -17.54 4.31
C VAL A 278 8.76 -16.70 4.96
N THR A 279 8.84 -16.57 6.29
CA THR A 279 7.97 -15.69 7.09
C THR A 279 8.45 -14.24 6.97
N TRP A 280 8.06 -13.55 5.90
CA TRP A 280 8.18 -12.10 5.84
C TRP A 280 7.12 -11.48 6.75
N ASP A 281 7.55 -10.63 7.69
CA ASP A 281 6.67 -9.95 8.65
C ASP A 281 5.75 -8.96 7.93
N ALA A 282 4.63 -9.45 7.40
CA ALA A 282 3.60 -8.66 6.75
C ALA A 282 2.83 -7.77 7.75
N THR A 283 3.05 -7.93 9.06
CA THR A 283 2.24 -7.27 10.11
C THR A 283 2.61 -5.82 10.36
N ARG A 284 3.71 -5.32 9.80
CA ARG A 284 4.08 -3.89 9.88
C ARG A 284 3.69 -3.16 8.61
N VAL A 285 2.39 -3.01 8.39
CA VAL A 285 1.85 -1.83 7.70
C VAL A 285 1.50 -0.87 8.81
N THR A 286 2.45 -0.04 9.22
CA THR A 286 2.14 1.04 10.16
C THR A 286 1.19 1.99 9.45
N LEU A 287 -0.10 1.91 9.79
CA LEU A 287 -1.05 2.99 9.58
C LEU A 287 -0.70 4.23 10.44
N ALA A 288 0.48 4.29 11.04
CA ALA A 288 1.00 5.40 11.82
C ALA A 288 1.92 6.28 10.97
N ARG A 289 1.90 7.60 11.22
CA ARG A 289 2.75 8.60 10.54
C ARG A 289 4.22 8.16 10.58
N SER A 290 4.88 8.11 9.42
CA SER A 290 6.34 8.22 9.37
C SER A 290 6.71 9.62 9.91
N SER A 291 7.74 9.69 10.74
CA SER A 291 7.98 10.79 11.68
C SER A 291 8.48 12.09 11.03
N GLY A 292 7.79 13.22 11.31
CA GLY A 292 8.27 14.59 11.10
C GLY A 292 7.29 15.63 11.65
N SER A 293 7.59 16.18 12.83
CA SER A 293 6.98 17.35 13.52
C SER A 293 5.47 17.68 13.35
N LEU A 294 4.70 17.43 14.43
CA LEU A 294 3.45 18.11 14.89
C LEU A 294 2.13 17.99 14.05
N PRO A 295 0.96 18.21 14.67
CA PRO A 295 0.50 17.77 16.00
C PRO A 295 -0.22 16.41 15.90
N SER A 296 -0.25 15.71 17.03
CA SER A 296 -1.04 14.51 17.27
C SER A 296 -2.54 14.79 17.05
N TYR A 297 -3.08 14.32 15.93
CA TYR A 297 -4.46 13.85 15.95
C TYR A 297 -4.44 12.43 16.47
N THR A 298 -4.52 12.32 17.79
CA THR A 298 -5.00 11.10 18.43
C THR A 298 -6.32 10.76 17.75
N ILE A 299 -6.40 9.62 17.06
CA ILE A 299 -7.69 9.01 16.72
C ILE A 299 -8.39 8.87 18.06
N VAL A 300 -9.34 9.76 18.34
CA VAL A 300 -10.09 9.74 19.58
C VAL A 300 -10.87 8.43 19.57
N ALA A 301 -10.60 7.66 20.63
CA ALA A 301 -11.24 6.42 21.07
C ALA A 301 -10.76 5.11 20.41
N ALA A 302 -9.72 4.55 21.04
CA ALA A 302 -9.73 3.20 21.60
C ALA A 302 -11.11 2.51 21.54
N THR A 303 -11.29 1.56 20.63
CA THR A 303 -12.21 0.40 20.68
C THR A 303 -12.29 -0.34 19.33
N THR A 304 -11.80 0.23 18.23
CA THR A 304 -11.65 -0.54 16.98
C THR A 304 -10.31 -1.27 16.98
N PRO A 305 -10.27 -2.61 16.93
CA PRO A 305 -9.01 -3.32 16.69
C PRO A 305 -8.40 -2.81 15.37
N GLU A 306 -7.07 -2.69 15.31
CA GLU A 306 -6.39 -2.49 14.02
C GLU A 306 -6.94 -3.49 13.00
N PRO A 307 -7.11 -3.11 11.73
CA PRO A 307 -7.58 -4.06 10.73
C PRO A 307 -6.63 -5.25 10.68
N GLU A 308 -7.12 -6.43 11.04
CA GLU A 308 -6.36 -7.67 10.87
C GLU A 308 -6.16 -7.91 9.38
N PHE A 309 -4.94 -7.68 8.88
CA PHE A 309 -4.58 -7.99 7.50
C PHE A 309 -4.41 -9.50 7.36
N PRO A 310 -5.24 -10.19 6.55
CA PRO A 310 -5.03 -11.59 6.29
C PRO A 310 -3.70 -11.79 5.54
N ALA A 311 -3.06 -12.94 5.80
CA ALA A 311 -1.95 -13.39 4.97
C ALA A 311 -2.42 -13.50 3.51
N GLY A 312 -1.72 -12.85 2.58
CA GLY A 312 -2.16 -12.83 1.19
C GLY A 312 -1.48 -11.83 0.26
N GLY A 313 -0.31 -11.32 0.62
CA GLY A 313 0.37 -10.28 -0.14
C GLY A 313 -0.31 -8.91 -0.06
N LEU A 314 0.43 -7.85 -0.40
CA LEU A 314 0.03 -6.46 -0.20
C LEU A 314 0.49 -5.56 -1.34
N VAL A 315 -0.40 -4.68 -1.81
CA VAL A 315 0.00 -3.43 -2.48
C VAL A 315 -0.13 -2.30 -1.47
N ASN A 316 0.98 -1.60 -1.20
CA ASN A 316 1.01 -0.42 -0.34
C ASN A 316 1.37 0.82 -1.18
N ILE A 317 0.52 1.84 -1.12
CA ILE A 317 0.78 3.16 -1.69
C ILE A 317 0.69 4.15 -0.53
N SER A 318 1.83 4.70 -0.11
CA SER A 318 1.94 5.58 1.05
C SER A 318 2.57 6.90 0.68
N GLU A 319 2.06 8.01 1.20
CA GLU A 319 2.66 9.35 0.99
C GLU A 319 2.78 9.70 -0.51
N CYS A 320 1.87 9.18 -1.35
CA CYS A 320 1.95 9.35 -2.80
C CYS A 320 0.92 10.34 -3.33
N ARG A 321 1.23 10.95 -4.46
CA ARG A 321 0.23 11.51 -5.37
C ARG A 321 -0.03 10.50 -6.49
N VAL A 322 -1.27 10.09 -6.67
CA VAL A 322 -1.73 9.16 -7.71
C VAL A 322 -2.73 9.90 -8.59
N ASP A 323 -2.44 10.03 -9.88
CA ASP A 323 -3.35 10.73 -10.78
C ASP A 323 -4.63 9.93 -10.99
N VAL A 324 -4.52 8.63 -11.29
CA VAL A 324 -5.69 7.75 -11.46
C VAL A 324 -5.41 6.33 -10.98
N ILE A 325 -6.41 5.69 -10.38
CA ILE A 325 -6.48 4.23 -10.27
C ILE A 325 -7.49 3.77 -11.35
N PRO A 326 -7.02 3.32 -12.53
CA PRO A 326 -7.88 3.07 -13.68
C PRO A 326 -8.67 1.76 -13.53
N THR A 327 -9.67 1.56 -14.41
CA THR A 327 -10.31 0.26 -14.62
C THR A 327 -9.28 -0.86 -14.80
N ASP A 328 -9.51 -2.01 -14.15
CA ASP A 328 -8.66 -3.19 -14.26
C ASP A 328 -7.18 -2.97 -13.85
N ALA A 329 -6.86 -1.94 -13.06
CA ALA A 329 -5.49 -1.67 -12.60
C ALA A 329 -4.82 -2.93 -11.98
N PHE A 330 -5.61 -3.69 -11.21
CA PHE A 330 -5.18 -4.86 -10.45
C PHE A 330 -5.72 -6.20 -10.97
N ARG A 331 -6.20 -6.22 -12.22
CA ARG A 331 -6.80 -7.43 -12.79
C ARG A 331 -5.76 -8.55 -12.91
N ASP A 332 -6.22 -9.78 -12.69
CA ASP A 332 -5.41 -11.00 -12.69
C ASP A 332 -4.33 -11.04 -11.61
N THR A 333 -4.58 -10.37 -10.48
CA THR A 333 -3.80 -10.52 -9.25
C THR A 333 -4.55 -11.36 -8.23
N ASN A 334 -3.81 -12.01 -7.33
CA ASN A 334 -4.38 -12.78 -6.23
C ASN A 334 -3.92 -12.25 -4.86
N LEU A 335 -3.59 -10.97 -4.80
CA LEU A 335 -3.25 -10.27 -3.55
C LEU A 335 -4.51 -10.04 -2.71
N ALA A 336 -4.35 -10.11 -1.39
CA ALA A 336 -5.46 -10.01 -0.44
C ALA A 336 -5.64 -8.60 0.14
N ASN A 337 -4.62 -7.75 0.03
CA ASN A 337 -4.61 -6.46 0.69
C ASN A 337 -4.17 -5.34 -0.27
N VAL A 338 -4.94 -4.26 -0.30
CA VAL A 338 -4.54 -3.00 -0.92
C VAL A 338 -4.71 -1.90 0.12
N VAL A 339 -3.64 -1.14 0.32
CA VAL A 339 -3.58 -0.09 1.33
C VAL A 339 -3.08 1.19 0.67
N VAL A 340 -3.86 2.26 0.82
CA VAL A 340 -3.54 3.62 0.37
C VAL A 340 -3.55 4.53 1.59
N VAL A 341 -2.40 5.10 1.94
CA VAL A 341 -2.22 5.82 3.21
C VAL A 341 -1.54 7.17 2.96
N ASP A 342 -1.99 8.21 3.65
CA ASP A 342 -1.37 9.54 3.59
C ASP A 342 -1.19 10.05 2.14
N SER A 343 -2.10 9.70 1.24
CA SER A 343 -1.95 9.88 -0.21
C SER A 343 -3.05 10.75 -0.81
N VAL A 344 -2.79 11.32 -1.98
CA VAL A 344 -3.78 12.04 -2.79
C VAL A 344 -4.04 11.25 -4.06
N VAL A 345 -5.28 10.77 -4.24
CA VAL A 345 -5.72 10.04 -5.44
C VAL A 345 -6.70 10.93 -6.19
N SER A 346 -6.40 11.34 -7.41
CA SER A 346 -7.28 12.29 -8.11
C SER A 346 -8.58 11.63 -8.59
N LEU A 347 -8.50 10.40 -9.09
CA LEU A 347 -9.66 9.61 -9.52
C LEU A 347 -9.48 8.12 -9.20
N VAL A 348 -10.53 7.48 -8.66
CA VAL A 348 -10.66 6.01 -8.68
C VAL A 348 -11.75 5.66 -9.67
N ASP A 349 -11.36 5.01 -10.77
CA ASP A 349 -12.25 4.76 -11.89
C ASP A 349 -13.13 3.52 -11.67
N ALA A 350 -14.11 3.33 -12.55
CA ALA A 350 -15.03 2.20 -12.51
C ALA A 350 -14.26 0.88 -12.56
N LEU A 351 -14.63 -0.09 -11.74
CA LEU A 351 -14.05 -1.44 -11.73
C LEU A 351 -12.52 -1.44 -11.54
N ALA A 352 -11.97 -0.45 -10.84
CA ALA A 352 -10.53 -0.30 -10.63
C ALA A 352 -9.86 -1.53 -10.01
N PHE A 353 -10.58 -2.22 -9.12
CA PHE A 353 -10.11 -3.39 -8.37
C PHE A 353 -10.69 -4.71 -8.89
N ARG A 354 -11.34 -4.71 -10.07
CA ARG A 354 -11.96 -5.91 -10.64
C ARG A 354 -10.92 -6.99 -10.93
N GLY A 355 -11.30 -8.25 -10.67
CA GLY A 355 -10.45 -9.41 -10.94
C GLY A 355 -9.45 -9.73 -9.84
N MET A 356 -9.40 -8.96 -8.74
CA MET A 356 -8.64 -9.31 -7.55
C MET A 356 -9.34 -10.43 -6.75
N SER A 357 -9.24 -11.66 -7.26
CA SER A 357 -9.95 -12.86 -6.75
C SER A 357 -9.67 -13.25 -5.30
N ARG A 358 -8.70 -12.63 -4.63
CA ARG A 358 -8.40 -12.88 -3.21
C ARG A 358 -8.46 -11.63 -2.35
N LEU A 359 -8.84 -10.48 -2.90
CA LEU A 359 -8.91 -9.23 -2.14
C LEU A 359 -9.86 -9.40 -0.96
N ARG A 360 -9.36 -9.16 0.25
CA ARG A 360 -10.10 -9.24 1.52
C ARG A 360 -10.20 -7.88 2.19
N VAL A 361 -9.15 -7.08 2.10
CA VAL A 361 -9.03 -5.81 2.80
C VAL A 361 -8.61 -4.72 1.83
N LEU A 362 -9.43 -3.68 1.73
CA LEU A 362 -9.13 -2.46 0.99
C LEU A 362 -9.21 -1.28 1.97
N VAL A 363 -8.09 -0.57 2.12
CA VAL A 363 -7.97 0.55 3.06
C VAL A 363 -7.55 1.80 2.32
N PHE A 364 -8.31 2.87 2.51
CA PHE A 364 -7.84 4.24 2.34
C PHE A 364 -7.77 4.87 3.72
N SER A 365 -6.62 5.44 4.08
CA SER A 365 -6.42 6.06 5.38
C SER A 365 -5.73 7.41 5.24
N ARG A 366 -6.25 8.45 5.90
CA ARG A 366 -5.71 9.82 5.85
C ARG A 366 -5.40 10.28 4.42
N SER A 367 -6.25 9.88 3.49
CA SER A 367 -6.04 10.10 2.06
C SER A 367 -7.13 11.00 1.51
N ARG A 368 -6.84 11.72 0.43
CA ARG A 368 -7.83 12.50 -0.31
C ARG A 368 -8.13 11.80 -1.62
N ILE A 369 -9.41 11.51 -1.87
CA ILE A 369 -9.87 11.02 -3.16
C ILE A 369 -10.61 12.18 -3.85
N GLY A 370 -10.11 12.62 -5.00
CA GLY A 370 -10.68 13.74 -5.75
C GLY A 370 -12.04 13.41 -6.35
N ALA A 371 -12.18 12.24 -6.97
CA ALA A 371 -13.43 11.75 -7.53
C ALA A 371 -13.52 10.22 -7.49
N LEU A 372 -14.76 9.72 -7.40
CA LEU A 372 -15.10 8.31 -7.52
C LEU A 372 -16.03 8.13 -8.73
N SER A 373 -15.67 7.24 -9.65
CA SER A 373 -16.58 6.81 -10.72
C SER A 373 -17.66 5.88 -10.17
N GLY A 374 -18.80 5.77 -10.86
CA GLY A 374 -19.77 4.70 -10.59
C GLY A 374 -19.10 3.33 -10.72
N GLN A 375 -19.45 2.37 -9.84
CA GLN A 375 -18.83 1.04 -9.77
C GLN A 375 -17.33 1.02 -9.45
N CYS A 376 -16.75 2.08 -8.88
CA CYS A 376 -15.33 2.12 -8.51
C CYS A 376 -14.90 1.01 -7.52
N PHE A 377 -15.84 0.56 -6.67
CA PHE A 377 -15.68 -0.58 -5.77
C PHE A 377 -16.56 -1.77 -6.20
N GLY A 378 -16.85 -1.89 -7.49
CA GLY A 378 -17.69 -2.94 -8.06
C GLY A 378 -16.95 -4.22 -8.44
N ALA A 379 -17.71 -5.31 -8.59
CA ALA A 379 -17.22 -6.65 -8.94
C ALA A 379 -16.15 -7.21 -7.97
N LEU A 380 -16.29 -6.92 -6.67
CA LEU A 380 -15.38 -7.36 -5.61
C LEU A 380 -15.93 -8.58 -4.88
N ALA A 381 -15.89 -9.74 -5.56
CA ALA A 381 -16.55 -10.97 -5.13
C ALA A 381 -16.09 -11.54 -3.76
N HIS A 382 -15.00 -11.06 -3.17
CA HIS A 382 -14.44 -11.64 -1.94
C HIS A 382 -13.99 -10.63 -0.89
N LEU A 383 -14.21 -9.33 -1.15
CA LEU A 383 -13.83 -8.27 -0.23
C LEU A 383 -14.60 -8.43 1.06
N ARG A 384 -13.91 -8.40 2.20
CA ARG A 384 -14.53 -8.52 3.54
C ARG A 384 -14.63 -7.17 4.23
N GLN A 385 -13.60 -6.34 4.08
CA GLN A 385 -13.48 -5.06 4.76
C GLN A 385 -13.13 -3.97 3.75
N LEU A 386 -13.96 -2.92 3.70
CA LEU A 386 -13.62 -1.66 3.06
C LEU A 386 -13.62 -0.55 4.11
N LEU A 387 -12.45 0.05 4.28
CA LEU A 387 -12.20 1.02 5.34
C LEU A 387 -11.73 2.33 4.69
N LEU A 388 -12.53 3.38 4.84
CA LEU A 388 -12.20 4.74 4.43
C LEU A 388 -11.96 5.57 5.69
N TYR A 389 -10.76 5.55 6.24
CA TYR A 389 -10.43 6.17 7.52
C TYR A 389 -9.86 7.57 7.35
N ASP A 390 -10.51 8.58 7.95
CA ASP A 390 -10.09 9.98 7.87
C ASP A 390 -9.81 10.39 6.40
N THR A 391 -10.64 9.85 5.49
CA THR A 391 -10.45 9.97 4.04
C THR A 391 -11.40 11.04 3.51
N LEU A 392 -10.84 12.05 2.85
CA LEU A 392 -11.65 13.10 2.23
C LEU A 392 -12.20 12.57 0.91
N VAL A 393 -13.53 12.41 0.87
CA VAL A 393 -14.32 12.03 -0.30
C VAL A 393 -15.52 12.98 -0.35
N ASP A 394 -15.74 13.64 -1.48
CA ASP A 394 -16.83 14.61 -1.62
C ASP A 394 -18.20 13.91 -1.76
N GLU A 395 -18.24 12.81 -2.52
CA GLU A 395 -19.45 12.01 -2.71
C GLU A 395 -19.18 10.51 -2.90
N ILE A 396 -20.14 9.68 -2.50
CA ILE A 396 -20.24 8.29 -2.96
C ILE A 396 -21.27 8.25 -4.10
N PRO A 397 -20.86 7.94 -5.34
CA PRO A 397 -21.73 7.99 -6.51
C PRO A 397 -22.72 6.82 -6.54
N PRO A 398 -23.78 6.88 -7.37
CA PRO A 398 -24.71 5.77 -7.56
C PRO A 398 -23.98 4.50 -8.01
N TYR A 399 -24.39 3.35 -7.48
CA TYR A 399 -23.85 2.05 -7.83
C TYR A 399 -22.34 1.90 -7.61
N ALA A 400 -21.73 2.65 -6.69
CA ALA A 400 -20.31 2.56 -6.36
C ALA A 400 -19.87 1.11 -6.05
N PHE A 401 -20.77 0.29 -5.51
CA PHE A 401 -20.56 -1.09 -5.04
C PHE A 401 -21.27 -2.17 -5.85
N LYS A 402 -21.66 -1.87 -7.09
CA LYS A 402 -22.37 -2.84 -7.93
C LYS A 402 -21.61 -4.17 -8.04
N ASP A 403 -22.30 -5.29 -7.92
CA ASP A 403 -21.73 -6.65 -7.99
C ASP A 403 -20.67 -6.95 -6.90
N SER A 404 -20.71 -6.26 -5.75
CA SER A 404 -19.81 -6.46 -4.59
C SER A 404 -20.55 -6.93 -3.33
N GLU A 405 -21.34 -7.99 -3.48
CA GLU A 405 -22.32 -8.45 -2.48
C GLU A 405 -21.68 -8.87 -1.15
N ASP A 406 -20.44 -9.38 -1.17
CA ASP A 406 -19.74 -10.08 -0.07
C ASP A 406 -19.12 -9.18 1.02
N ILE A 407 -19.14 -7.85 0.84
CA ILE A 407 -18.52 -6.91 1.79
C ILE A 407 -19.20 -7.02 3.14
N ARG A 408 -18.49 -7.49 4.17
CA ARG A 408 -19.04 -7.71 5.52
C ARG A 408 -19.01 -6.47 6.41
N LEU A 409 -17.92 -5.71 6.31
CA LEU A 409 -17.68 -4.48 7.06
C LEU A 409 -17.40 -3.32 6.09
N LEU A 410 -18.25 -2.30 6.17
CA LEU A 410 -18.04 -1.02 5.51
C LEU A 410 -17.97 0.09 6.56
N SER A 411 -16.81 0.72 6.68
CA SER A 411 -16.58 1.80 7.64
C SER A 411 -16.04 3.04 6.93
N ILE A 412 -16.75 4.15 7.09
CA ILE A 412 -16.37 5.47 6.55
C ILE A 412 -16.17 6.41 7.73
N VAL A 413 -14.94 6.90 7.92
CA VAL A 413 -14.60 7.94 8.88
C VAL A 413 -14.29 9.22 8.14
N ILE A 414 -15.16 10.21 8.32
CA ILE A 414 -15.12 11.47 7.59
C ILE A 414 -14.27 12.48 8.39
N PRO A 415 -13.32 13.18 7.74
CA PRO A 415 -12.43 14.11 8.43
C PRO A 415 -13.15 15.37 8.95
N ARG A 416 -12.53 16.05 9.93
CA ARG A 416 -13.04 17.33 10.47
C ARG A 416 -13.29 18.36 9.37
N ASN A 417 -14.33 19.17 9.55
CA ASN A 417 -14.67 20.31 8.67
C ASN A 417 -14.84 19.92 7.20
N SER A 418 -15.32 18.71 6.93
CA SER A 418 -15.60 18.24 5.58
C SER A 418 -17.08 17.91 5.39
N SER A 419 -17.46 17.65 4.15
CA SER A 419 -18.80 17.22 3.78
C SER A 419 -18.75 15.95 2.95
N LEU A 420 -19.69 15.04 3.18
CA LEU A 420 -19.90 13.86 2.35
C LEU A 420 -21.34 13.84 1.85
N VAL A 421 -21.50 13.57 0.55
CA VAL A 421 -22.81 13.31 -0.07
C VAL A 421 -22.93 11.84 -0.44
N LEU A 422 -23.97 11.17 0.08
CA LEU A 422 -24.33 9.82 -0.33
C LEU A 422 -25.43 9.94 -1.40
N ARG A 423 -25.09 9.64 -2.66
CA ARG A 423 -26.04 9.74 -3.77
C ARG A 423 -27.10 8.63 -3.72
N SER A 424 -28.22 8.83 -4.42
CA SER A 424 -29.22 7.78 -4.61
C SER A 424 -28.58 6.50 -5.13
N LEU A 425 -28.95 5.35 -4.56
CA LEU A 425 -28.40 4.02 -4.91
C LEU A 425 -26.88 3.88 -4.70
N ALA A 426 -26.25 4.74 -3.90
CA ALA A 426 -24.82 4.69 -3.61
C ALA A 426 -24.35 3.30 -3.14
N PHE A 427 -25.14 2.67 -2.26
CA PHE A 427 -24.82 1.37 -1.65
C PHE A 427 -25.68 0.21 -2.19
N ALA A 428 -26.26 0.39 -3.38
CA ALA A 428 -27.08 -0.64 -3.99
C ALA A 428 -26.30 -1.95 -4.18
N GLN A 429 -26.97 -3.08 -3.89
CA GLN A 429 -26.45 -4.46 -3.98
C GLN A 429 -25.42 -4.88 -2.91
N LEU A 430 -25.26 -4.11 -1.84
CA LEU A 430 -24.52 -4.56 -0.65
C LEU A 430 -25.39 -5.49 0.23
N ILE A 431 -25.70 -6.68 -0.30
CA ILE A 431 -26.70 -7.58 0.30
C ILE A 431 -26.15 -8.33 1.52
N GLU A 432 -24.85 -8.67 1.58
CA GLU A 432 -24.27 -9.42 2.71
C GLU A 432 -23.57 -8.56 3.77
N THR A 433 -23.55 -7.24 3.62
CA THR A 433 -22.99 -6.32 4.63
C THR A 433 -23.67 -6.51 5.95
N LYS A 434 -22.90 -6.87 6.99
CA LYS A 434 -23.41 -7.06 8.36
C LYS A 434 -23.25 -5.79 9.17
N GLU A 435 -22.14 -5.11 8.99
CA GLU A 435 -21.80 -3.91 9.75
C GLU A 435 -21.53 -2.73 8.83
N PHE A 436 -22.31 -1.66 9.03
CA PHE A 436 -22.18 -0.39 8.33
C PHE A 436 -21.98 0.75 9.32
N ARG A 437 -20.90 1.51 9.13
CA ARG A 437 -20.53 2.62 10.02
C ARG A 437 -20.16 3.86 9.22
N ILE A 438 -20.80 4.99 9.52
CA ILE A 438 -20.32 6.32 9.16
C ILE A 438 -20.05 7.08 10.44
N THR A 439 -18.80 7.51 10.64
CA THR A 439 -18.42 8.34 11.78
C THR A 439 -17.77 9.61 11.27
N GLY A 440 -18.29 10.77 11.67
CA GLY A 440 -17.64 12.04 11.40
C GLY A 440 -16.79 12.52 12.56
N SER A 441 -16.34 13.75 12.40
CA SER A 441 -15.87 14.60 13.50
C SER A 441 -16.82 15.81 13.67
N PRO A 442 -16.73 16.58 14.77
CA PRO A 442 -17.55 17.78 14.94
C PRO A 442 -17.51 18.70 13.70
N HIS A 443 -18.66 19.26 13.31
CA HIS A 443 -18.83 20.11 12.12
C HIS A 443 -18.70 19.41 10.76
N THR A 444 -18.62 18.08 10.74
CA THR A 444 -18.75 17.32 9.48
C THR A 444 -20.20 17.36 9.01
N ARG A 445 -20.45 17.66 7.73
CA ARG A 445 -21.79 17.63 7.14
C ARG A 445 -22.01 16.31 6.40
N LEU A 446 -23.13 15.64 6.67
CA LEU A 446 -23.53 14.45 5.93
C LEU A 446 -24.86 14.74 5.21
N THR A 447 -24.86 14.56 3.90
CA THR A 447 -26.08 14.63 3.08
C THR A 447 -26.37 13.24 2.56
N ILE A 448 -27.59 12.76 2.75
CA ILE A 448 -28.03 11.44 2.28
C ILE A 448 -29.21 11.67 1.34
N GLU A 449 -29.05 11.32 0.07
CA GLU A 449 -30.13 11.38 -0.91
C GLU A 449 -31.12 10.23 -0.71
N VAL A 450 -32.30 10.38 -1.32
CA VAL A 450 -33.37 9.37 -1.29
C VAL A 450 -32.86 8.04 -1.84
N ASP A 451 -33.22 6.94 -1.19
CA ASP A 451 -32.88 5.57 -1.61
C ASP A 451 -31.35 5.30 -1.70
N ALA A 452 -30.50 6.06 -0.99
CA ALA A 452 -29.05 5.81 -0.95
C ALA A 452 -28.68 4.40 -0.45
N PHE A 453 -29.47 3.84 0.47
CA PHE A 453 -29.29 2.50 1.07
C PHE A 453 -30.22 1.42 0.48
N GLN A 454 -30.81 1.68 -0.69
CA GLN A 454 -31.68 0.73 -1.36
C GLN A 454 -30.97 -0.62 -1.55
N SER A 455 -31.66 -1.71 -1.20
CA SER A 455 -31.15 -3.09 -1.32
C SER A 455 -30.00 -3.49 -0.38
N MET A 456 -29.81 -2.78 0.74
CA MET A 456 -28.89 -3.18 1.83
C MET A 456 -29.57 -4.10 2.85
N PHE A 457 -30.07 -5.25 2.40
CA PHE A 457 -30.93 -6.11 3.22
C PHE A 457 -30.21 -6.88 4.33
N GLY A 458 -28.88 -7.07 4.24
CA GLY A 458 -28.12 -7.89 5.19
C GLY A 458 -27.63 -7.18 6.45
N VAL A 459 -27.75 -5.85 6.52
CA VAL A 459 -27.14 -5.04 7.59
C VAL A 459 -27.81 -5.35 8.91
N THR A 460 -27.03 -5.77 9.90
CA THR A 460 -27.49 -6.02 11.28
C THR A 460 -27.12 -4.86 12.19
N ASP A 461 -25.92 -4.29 12.03
CA ASP A 461 -25.42 -3.18 12.82
C ASP A 461 -25.24 -1.95 11.94
N PHE A 462 -26.15 -0.98 12.08
CA PHE A 462 -26.15 0.27 11.32
C PHE A 462 -25.88 1.45 12.25
N ARG A 463 -24.79 2.20 11.99
CA ARG A 463 -24.37 3.31 12.85
C ARG A 463 -23.99 4.53 12.03
N ILE A 464 -24.60 5.66 12.36
CA ILE A 464 -24.13 6.98 11.95
C ILE A 464 -23.84 7.78 13.22
N ALA A 465 -22.63 8.32 13.33
CA ALA A 465 -22.20 9.03 14.53
C ALA A 465 -21.40 10.30 14.21
N ASN A 466 -21.50 11.31 15.07
CA ASN A 466 -20.64 12.50 15.08
C ASN A 466 -20.63 13.29 13.75
N VAL A 467 -21.79 13.43 13.11
CA VAL A 467 -21.98 14.22 11.89
C VAL A 467 -23.06 15.29 12.09
N THR A 468 -23.26 16.16 11.11
CA THR A 468 -24.38 17.09 11.04
C THR A 468 -25.32 16.61 9.93
N LEU A 469 -26.42 15.99 10.34
CA LEU A 469 -27.51 15.48 9.52
C LEU A 469 -28.82 16.12 10.04
N PRO A 470 -29.10 17.39 9.71
CA PRO A 470 -30.16 18.15 10.37
C PRO A 470 -31.57 17.65 10.04
N VAL A 471 -31.76 17.07 8.85
CA VAL A 471 -33.03 16.54 8.36
C VAL A 471 -32.83 15.08 7.96
N VAL A 472 -33.69 14.20 8.46
CA VAL A 472 -33.85 12.84 7.93
C VAL A 472 -35.06 12.85 7.00
N ALA A 473 -34.80 12.87 5.70
CA ALA A 473 -35.82 13.00 4.67
C ALA A 473 -36.59 11.70 4.43
N ARG A 474 -37.74 11.80 3.75
CA ARG A 474 -38.54 10.65 3.31
C ARG A 474 -37.67 9.62 2.58
N ASN A 475 -37.84 8.35 2.90
CA ASN A 475 -37.12 7.21 2.32
C ASN A 475 -35.58 7.25 2.45
N THR A 476 -35.02 8.08 3.33
CA THR A 476 -33.56 8.13 3.57
C THR A 476 -32.99 6.74 3.88
N PHE A 477 -33.67 5.99 4.75
CA PHE A 477 -33.21 4.67 5.21
C PHE A 477 -33.98 3.50 4.58
N ARG A 478 -34.68 3.74 3.47
CA ARG A 478 -35.40 2.71 2.74
C ARG A 478 -34.42 1.67 2.17
N GLY A 479 -34.79 0.40 2.26
CA GLY A 479 -33.99 -0.72 1.74
C GLY A 479 -33.17 -1.46 2.81
N LEU A 480 -33.11 -0.93 4.03
CA LEU A 480 -32.64 -1.66 5.21
C LEU A 480 -33.74 -2.62 5.68
N GLY A 481 -33.41 -3.90 5.92
CA GLY A 481 -34.42 -4.92 6.22
C GLY A 481 -34.07 -5.96 7.29
N LYS A 482 -32.88 -5.93 7.90
CA LYS A 482 -32.50 -6.87 8.98
C LYS A 482 -31.71 -6.22 10.12
N VAL A 483 -31.85 -4.90 10.27
CA VAL A 483 -31.05 -4.16 11.24
C VAL A 483 -31.49 -4.49 12.65
N THR A 484 -30.62 -5.11 13.44
CA THR A 484 -30.85 -5.40 14.85
C THR A 484 -30.55 -4.19 15.72
N HIS A 485 -29.50 -3.45 15.38
CA HIS A 485 -29.07 -2.24 16.10
C HIS A 485 -28.90 -1.05 15.15
N PHE A 486 -29.85 -0.11 15.20
CA PHE A 486 -29.79 1.13 14.44
C PHE A 486 -29.46 2.31 15.38
N ARG A 487 -28.33 2.99 15.16
CA ARG A 487 -27.88 4.11 16.01
C ARG A 487 -27.61 5.37 15.20
N LEU A 488 -28.23 6.48 15.61
CA LEU A 488 -27.94 7.83 15.13
C LEU A 488 -27.51 8.69 16.32
N HIS A 489 -26.21 8.74 16.59
CA HIS A 489 -25.68 9.44 17.76
C HIS A 489 -24.91 10.70 17.36
N ASN A 490 -25.05 11.79 18.11
CA ASN A 490 -24.35 13.04 17.83
C ASN A 490 -24.51 13.50 16.37
N CYS A 491 -25.68 13.30 15.78
CA CYS A 491 -25.97 13.63 14.38
C CYS A 491 -26.60 15.02 14.22
N ARG A 492 -26.90 15.72 15.32
CA ARG A 492 -27.59 17.03 15.33
C ARG A 492 -28.89 17.02 14.52
N VAL A 493 -29.62 15.90 14.54
CA VAL A 493 -30.93 15.79 13.88
C VAL A 493 -31.92 16.75 14.52
N THR A 494 -32.59 17.58 13.71
CA THR A 494 -33.59 18.56 14.14
C THR A 494 -34.99 18.26 13.61
N HIS A 495 -35.07 17.51 12.50
CA HIS A 495 -36.35 17.16 11.87
C HIS A 495 -36.30 15.75 11.26
N ILE A 496 -37.42 15.03 11.35
CA ILE A 496 -37.63 13.72 10.74
C ILE A 496 -38.92 13.81 9.92
N GLU A 497 -38.79 13.61 8.61
CA GLU A 497 -39.93 13.58 7.70
C GLU A 497 -40.74 12.29 7.84
N GLU A 498 -41.97 12.32 7.34
CA GLU A 498 -42.81 11.13 7.27
C GLU A 498 -42.19 10.05 6.36
N ALA A 499 -42.30 8.79 6.77
CA ALA A 499 -41.74 7.65 6.03
C ALA A 499 -40.23 7.77 5.80
N ALA A 500 -39.50 8.40 6.72
CA ALA A 500 -38.03 8.48 6.69
C ALA A 500 -37.35 7.10 6.58
N PHE A 501 -37.97 6.08 7.17
CA PHE A 501 -37.51 4.68 7.12
C PHE A 501 -38.19 3.86 6.01
N GLY A 502 -39.03 4.50 5.18
CA GLY A 502 -39.83 3.86 4.15
C GLY A 502 -41.09 3.18 4.68
N VAL A 503 -42.02 2.85 3.79
CA VAL A 503 -43.19 2.03 4.13
C VAL A 503 -42.72 0.58 4.12
N SER A 504 -42.75 -0.07 5.29
CA SER A 504 -42.31 -1.45 5.52
C SER A 504 -43.19 -2.47 4.80
N TYR A 505 -43.16 -2.50 3.47
CA TYR A 505 -43.77 -3.57 2.69
C TYR A 505 -42.85 -4.81 2.75
N GLY A 506 -42.97 -5.60 3.82
CA GLY A 506 -42.74 -7.04 3.76
C GLY A 506 -41.31 -7.60 3.95
N LEU A 507 -40.31 -6.86 4.40
CA LEU A 507 -38.95 -7.41 4.63
C LEU A 507 -38.33 -6.85 5.93
N GLY A 508 -38.45 -7.63 7.01
CA GLY A 508 -37.78 -7.53 8.32
C GLY A 508 -37.74 -6.17 9.02
N ALA A 509 -38.40 -6.08 10.18
CA ALA A 509 -38.37 -4.89 11.02
C ALA A 509 -36.94 -4.56 11.48
N ILE A 510 -36.59 -3.28 11.47
CA ILE A 510 -35.46 -2.79 12.26
C ILE A 510 -35.84 -3.03 13.72
N ASP A 511 -35.05 -3.81 14.46
CA ASP A 511 -35.44 -4.27 15.79
C ASP A 511 -35.33 -3.14 16.83
N THR A 512 -34.15 -2.51 16.90
CA THR A 512 -33.88 -1.42 17.85
C THR A 512 -33.41 -0.14 17.17
N LEU A 513 -33.97 0.99 17.59
CA LEU A 513 -33.57 2.35 17.19
C LEU A 513 -33.10 3.15 18.41
N ASP A 514 -31.89 3.71 18.34
CA ASP A 514 -31.39 4.65 19.35
C ASP A 514 -30.93 5.97 18.73
N MET A 515 -31.62 7.05 19.11
CA MET A 515 -31.33 8.45 18.77
C MET A 515 -31.19 9.33 20.01
N SER A 516 -31.02 8.73 21.20
CA SER A 516 -31.06 9.43 22.50
C SER A 516 -29.88 10.39 22.74
N ILE A 517 -28.77 10.17 22.04
CA ILE A 517 -27.51 10.88 22.26
C ILE A 517 -27.27 11.92 21.16
N GLY A 518 -27.09 13.18 21.54
CA GLY A 518 -26.48 14.19 20.67
C GLY A 518 -27.32 14.71 19.50
N ASN A 519 -28.63 14.44 19.50
CA ASN A 519 -29.60 15.02 18.56
C ASN A 519 -30.35 16.22 19.18
N ALA A 520 -31.04 17.00 18.35
CA ALA A 520 -31.65 18.27 18.72
C ALA A 520 -33.11 18.36 18.22
N LEU A 521 -33.86 17.25 18.29
CA LEU A 521 -35.27 17.20 17.95
C LEU A 521 -36.09 18.06 18.92
N PRO A 522 -37.00 18.93 18.47
CA PRO A 522 -37.82 19.75 19.38
C PRO A 522 -38.88 18.92 20.11
N CYS A 523 -39.14 19.22 21.39
CA CYS A 523 -40.25 18.63 22.14
C CYS A 523 -41.58 19.27 21.70
N ASN A 524 -42.24 18.72 20.67
CA ASN A 524 -43.51 19.22 20.15
C ASN A 524 -44.36 18.10 19.49
N CYS A 525 -45.56 18.46 19.06
CA CYS A 525 -46.50 17.56 18.38
C CYS A 525 -45.94 16.90 17.11
N VAL A 526 -45.07 17.58 16.36
CA VAL A 526 -44.48 17.02 15.14
C VAL A 526 -43.59 15.83 15.50
N THR A 527 -42.72 15.99 16.50
CA THR A 527 -41.84 14.91 16.97
C THR A 527 -42.65 13.78 17.60
N ALA A 528 -43.65 14.07 18.43
CA ALA A 528 -44.52 13.06 19.03
C ALA A 528 -45.31 12.24 17.99
N THR A 529 -45.81 12.89 16.92
CA THR A 529 -46.50 12.20 15.82
C THR A 529 -45.57 11.20 15.10
N ARG A 530 -44.27 11.50 15.00
CA ARG A 530 -43.28 10.56 14.46
C ARG A 530 -43.04 9.37 15.39
N MET A 531 -43.15 9.53 16.71
CA MET A 531 -43.02 8.40 17.64
C MET A 531 -44.14 7.37 17.45
N ARG A 532 -45.36 7.78 17.07
CA ARG A 532 -46.46 6.86 16.69
C ARG A 532 -46.12 6.02 15.45
N GLU A 533 -45.40 6.60 14.50
CA GLU A 533 -44.88 5.88 13.33
C GLU A 533 -43.81 4.86 13.77
N PHE A 534 -42.97 5.24 14.73
CA PHE A 534 -41.90 4.40 15.26
C PHE A 534 -42.43 3.22 16.08
N GLU A 535 -43.48 3.38 16.87
CA GLU A 535 -44.14 2.29 17.61
C GLU A 535 -44.67 1.17 16.70
N ARG A 536 -45.07 1.53 15.48
CA ARG A 536 -45.51 0.55 14.47
C ARG A 536 -44.35 -0.08 13.71
N THR A 537 -43.17 0.52 13.76
CA THR A 537 -42.02 0.18 12.92
C THR A 537 -40.94 -0.59 13.68
N PHE A 538 -40.68 -0.25 14.95
CA PHE A 538 -39.58 -0.78 15.75
C PHE A 538 -40.08 -1.54 16.98
N SER A 539 -39.43 -2.65 17.34
CA SER A 539 -39.71 -3.37 18.58
C SER A 539 -39.36 -2.54 19.82
N ARG A 540 -38.27 -1.78 19.74
CA ARG A 540 -37.83 -0.83 20.77
C ARG A 540 -37.21 0.41 20.13
N TYR A 541 -37.58 1.58 20.61
CA TYR A 541 -36.94 2.84 20.24
C TYR A 541 -36.56 3.66 21.47
N THR A 542 -35.51 4.47 21.35
CA THR A 542 -35.12 5.45 22.36
C THR A 542 -34.79 6.77 21.69
N VAL A 543 -35.63 7.78 21.90
CA VAL A 543 -35.49 9.11 21.31
C VAL A 543 -35.63 10.15 22.42
N HIS A 544 -34.71 11.12 22.45
CA HIS A 544 -34.80 12.27 23.34
C HIS A 544 -35.12 13.52 22.53
N CYS A 545 -36.02 14.36 23.05
CA CYS A 545 -36.29 15.68 22.52
C CYS A 545 -35.60 16.76 23.37
N THR A 546 -35.44 17.96 22.80
CA THR A 546 -34.86 19.15 23.41
C THR A 546 -35.97 20.18 23.63
N GLU A 547 -36.14 20.62 24.87
CA GLU A 547 -37.07 21.68 25.23
C GLU A 547 -36.51 23.07 24.87
N VAL A 548 -37.35 24.10 24.95
CA VAL A 548 -36.96 25.49 24.62
C VAL A 548 -35.84 26.00 25.54
N ASP A 549 -35.77 25.50 26.78
CA ASP A 549 -34.73 25.82 27.76
C ASP A 549 -33.44 25.00 27.57
N GLY A 550 -33.38 24.14 26.54
CA GLY A 550 -32.24 23.30 26.21
C GLY A 550 -32.17 21.98 26.99
N ARG A 551 -33.11 21.71 27.92
CA ARG A 551 -33.15 20.41 28.61
C ARG A 551 -33.52 19.30 27.66
N ARG A 552 -32.90 18.13 27.85
CA ARG A 552 -33.19 16.91 27.09
C ARG A 552 -33.97 15.92 27.94
N ARG A 553 -35.03 15.35 27.39
CA ARG A 553 -35.83 14.29 28.02
C ARG A 553 -36.28 13.25 26.99
N PRO A 554 -36.60 12.01 27.41
CA PRO A 554 -37.29 11.05 26.56
C PRO A 554 -38.61 11.60 26.01
N ILE A 555 -38.96 11.22 24.78
CA ILE A 555 -40.26 11.50 24.16
C ILE A 555 -40.92 10.20 23.70
N THR A 556 -42.21 10.06 23.96
CA THR A 556 -43.04 8.90 23.54
C THR A 556 -44.20 9.34 22.65
N ALA A 557 -44.96 8.39 22.10
CA ALA A 557 -46.15 8.72 21.31
C ALA A 557 -47.33 9.28 22.13
N ASP A 558 -47.36 8.98 23.43
CA ASP A 558 -48.38 9.45 24.38
C ASP A 558 -48.13 10.89 24.85
N ASP A 559 -46.90 11.38 24.69
CA ASP A 559 -46.58 12.78 24.89
C ASP A 559 -47.37 13.61 23.85
N TYR A 560 -48.18 14.55 24.33
CA TYR A 560 -49.10 15.38 23.54
C TYR A 560 -50.26 14.55 22.92
N SER A 561 -51.41 14.56 23.60
CA SER A 561 -52.63 13.87 23.16
C SER A 561 -53.06 14.27 21.75
N ALA A 562 -53.78 13.37 21.06
CA ALA A 562 -54.35 13.69 19.75
C ALA A 562 -55.18 14.99 19.78
N ASP A 563 -55.91 15.25 20.85
CA ASP A 563 -56.70 16.48 21.03
C ASP A 563 -55.85 17.74 21.21
N THR A 564 -54.71 17.66 21.93
CA THR A 564 -53.78 18.79 22.08
C THR A 564 -52.99 19.08 20.80
N CYS A 565 -52.74 18.06 19.96
CA CYS A 565 -52.09 18.21 18.67
C CYS A 565 -53.04 18.52 17.50
N GLN A 566 -54.37 18.40 17.70
CA GLN A 566 -55.39 18.80 16.72
C GLN A 566 -55.74 20.29 16.80
N THR A 567 -55.45 20.97 17.91
CA THR A 567 -55.57 22.42 17.95
C THR A 567 -54.40 23.04 17.18
N PRO A 568 -54.63 23.80 16.10
CA PRO A 568 -53.65 24.79 15.72
C PRO A 568 -53.64 25.76 16.89
N SER A 569 -52.64 25.67 17.77
CA SER A 569 -52.35 26.78 18.66
C SER A 569 -52.19 28.00 17.76
N ALA A 570 -53.11 28.95 17.88
CA ALA A 570 -53.09 30.24 17.21
C ALA A 570 -51.86 31.11 17.60
N ALA A 571 -50.80 30.50 18.16
CA ALA A 571 -49.57 31.16 18.56
C ALA A 571 -48.35 30.83 17.68
N VAL A 572 -48.45 30.01 16.62
CA VAL A 572 -47.35 29.80 15.65
C VAL A 572 -47.59 30.48 14.29
N THR A 573 -48.78 31.06 14.07
CA THR A 573 -49.10 31.87 12.88
C THR A 573 -48.62 33.33 12.98
N LEU A 574 -47.51 33.61 13.68
CA LEU A 574 -46.96 34.97 13.81
C LEU A 574 -45.44 35.09 13.66
N LEU A 575 -44.71 34.01 13.35
CA LEU A 575 -43.26 34.08 13.09
C LEU A 575 -42.79 33.44 11.77
N SER A 576 -43.68 32.86 10.96
CA SER A 576 -43.37 32.40 9.60
C SER A 576 -44.07 33.20 8.48
N ALA A 577 -44.95 34.14 8.82
CA ALA A 577 -45.71 34.95 7.85
C ALA A 577 -45.14 36.37 7.61
N THR A 578 -44.03 36.74 8.26
CA THR A 578 -43.37 38.06 8.06
C THR A 578 -42.01 37.98 7.38
N ALA A 579 -41.50 36.79 7.03
CA ALA A 579 -40.20 36.64 6.36
C ALA A 579 -40.30 36.26 4.87
N THR A 580 -41.43 35.73 4.39
CA THR A 580 -41.62 35.32 2.99
C THR A 580 -42.49 36.26 2.16
N THR A 581 -43.03 37.32 2.77
CA THR A 581 -43.81 38.36 2.07
C THR A 581 -43.02 39.67 1.86
N ILE A 582 -41.76 39.74 2.31
CA ILE A 582 -40.90 40.93 2.15
C ILE A 582 -39.76 40.73 1.12
N VAL A 583 -39.55 39.53 0.58
CA VAL A 583 -38.48 39.28 -0.43
C VAL A 583 -39.01 39.01 -1.85
N VAL A 584 -40.33 38.98 -2.07
CA VAL A 584 -40.93 38.83 -3.42
C VAL A 584 -41.63 40.10 -3.93
N CYS A 585 -41.64 41.19 -3.15
CA CYS A 585 -42.18 42.50 -3.58
C CYS A 585 -41.10 43.54 -3.97
N LEU A 586 -39.84 43.14 -4.16
CA LEU A 586 -38.76 44.03 -4.61
C LEU A 586 -38.15 43.66 -5.98
N SER A 587 -38.79 42.75 -6.74
CA SER A 587 -38.28 42.28 -8.04
C SER A 587 -39.25 42.42 -9.21
N VAL A 588 -40.36 43.16 -9.08
CA VAL A 588 -41.35 43.35 -10.18
C VAL A 588 -41.75 44.82 -10.43
N VAL A 589 -40.96 45.80 -9.95
CA VAL A 589 -41.14 47.20 -10.36
C VAL A 589 -39.80 47.78 -10.78
N PHE A 590 -39.36 47.43 -11.99
CA PHE A 590 -38.53 48.27 -12.89
C PHE A 590 -38.12 47.45 -14.11
N CYS A 591 -39.01 47.37 -15.10
CA CYS A 591 -38.65 47.21 -16.52
C CYS A 591 -39.94 47.28 -17.36
N TYR A 592 -40.37 48.50 -17.70
CA TYR A 592 -40.89 48.86 -19.03
C TYR A 592 -41.30 50.34 -19.00
N ILE A 593 -40.37 51.24 -19.36
CA ILE A 593 -40.71 52.49 -20.04
C ILE A 593 -39.90 52.49 -21.33
N PRO A 594 -40.53 52.59 -22.51
CA PRO A 594 -39.85 52.70 -23.78
C PRO A 594 -39.57 54.17 -24.15
N THR A 595 -38.62 54.32 -25.06
CA THR A 595 -38.39 55.43 -26.02
C THR A 595 -37.36 56.53 -25.70
N ALA A 596 -36.50 56.69 -26.73
CA ALA A 596 -36.01 57.92 -27.34
C ALA A 596 -34.98 58.78 -26.60
N SER A 597 -33.71 58.64 -26.99
CA SER A 597 -32.96 59.60 -27.84
C SER A 597 -31.55 59.09 -28.07
#